data_AF-A0A542LVI3-F1
#
_entry.id   AF-A0A542LVI3-F1
#
_cell.length_a   1.000
_cell.length_b   1.000
_cell.length_c   1.000
_cell.angle_alpha   90.00
_cell.angle_beta   90.00
_cell.angle_gamma   90.00
#
_symmetry.space_group_name_H-M   'P 1'
#
loop_
_entity.id
_entity.type
_entity.pdbx_description
1 polymer ?
#
loop_
_entity_poly.entity_id
_entity_poly.type
_entity_poly.pdbx_seq_one_letter_code
_entity_poly.pdbx_strand_id
1 'polypeptide(L)'
;MWISKAPVCAGYARRMKRLIIDLDETIALTAPADVAAPGAAMPGAASPEPAPARYAHALPNLALIARLREYRANGFDIVISTSRNMRTFDGNIGKINAHTLPAILDWLDRHDVPFDEIYVGKPWCGLEGFYVDDKSIRPSEFLRYSLPAIHALLAAEKAGA
;
A
#
# COMPACT_ATOMS: atom_id res chain seq x y z
N MET A 1 22.13 36.93 6.81
CA MET A 1 22.10 35.70 7.61
C MET A 1 21.38 34.63 6.80
N TRP A 2 22.11 33.83 6.03
CA TRP A 2 21.58 32.66 5.32
C TRP A 2 22.47 31.49 5.68
N ILE A 3 21.83 30.44 6.16
CA ILE A 3 22.43 29.28 6.81
C ILE A 3 23.25 28.48 5.77
N SER A 4 24.49 28.20 6.16
CA SER A 4 25.45 27.37 5.43
C SER A 4 24.87 25.97 5.16
N LYS A 5 24.87 25.52 3.90
CA LYS A 5 24.72 24.11 3.56
C LYS A 5 26.08 23.44 3.78
N ALA A 6 26.17 22.64 4.85
CA ALA A 6 27.30 21.75 5.08
C ALA A 6 27.49 20.78 3.89
N PRO A 7 28.73 20.35 3.58
CA PRO A 7 28.99 19.41 2.51
C PRO A 7 28.46 18.04 2.89
N VAL A 8 27.67 17.41 2.03
CA VAL A 8 27.27 16.02 2.22
C VAL A 8 28.48 15.16 1.91
N CYS A 9 29.13 14.67 2.98
CA CYS A 9 30.27 13.77 2.92
C CYS A 9 29.99 12.52 2.08
N ALA A 10 31.01 12.12 1.33
CA ALA A 10 31.13 10.84 0.67
C ALA A 10 30.94 9.67 1.66
N GLY A 11 30.12 8.68 1.28
CA GLY A 11 29.99 7.41 2.00
C GLY A 11 28.56 6.93 2.20
N TYR A 12 27.80 6.67 1.13
CA TYR A 12 26.51 5.98 1.26
C TYR A 12 26.23 5.15 0.00
N ALA A 13 26.91 4.01 -0.14
CA ALA A 13 26.24 2.87 -0.77
C ALA A 13 25.15 2.42 0.22
N ARG A 14 24.02 3.16 0.28
CA ARG A 14 22.86 2.81 1.10
C ARG A 14 22.49 1.39 0.68
N ARG A 15 22.55 0.41 1.57
CA ARG A 15 21.85 -0.87 1.34
C ARG A 15 20.37 -0.51 1.26
N MET A 16 19.88 -0.33 0.03
CA MET A 16 18.51 0.08 -0.27
C MET A 16 17.59 -1.09 0.10
N LYS A 17 17.08 -1.09 1.33
CA LYS A 17 16.01 -2.01 1.75
C LYS A 17 14.70 -1.33 1.40
N ARG A 18 13.91 -1.91 0.50
CA ARG A 18 12.61 -1.36 0.10
C ARG A 18 11.52 -2.35 0.48
N LEU A 19 10.48 -1.89 1.15
CA LEU A 19 9.28 -2.66 1.43
C LEU A 19 8.19 -2.16 0.50
N ILE A 20 7.84 -2.98 -0.50
CA ILE A 20 6.75 -2.68 -1.42
C ILE A 20 5.48 -3.23 -0.81
N ILE A 21 4.50 -2.37 -0.56
CA ILE A 21 3.24 -2.75 0.09
C ILE A 21 2.03 -2.36 -0.75
N ASP A 22 1.07 -3.27 -0.82
CA ASP A 22 -0.22 -3.03 -1.44
C ASP A 22 -1.12 -2.14 -0.57
N LEU A 23 -2.02 -1.38 -1.19
CA LEU A 23 -2.88 -0.42 -0.47
C LEU A 23 -4.20 -1.08 -0.03
N ASP A 24 -5.00 -1.47 -1.02
CA ASP A 24 -6.33 -2.07 -0.88
C ASP A 24 -6.26 -3.44 -0.19
N GLU A 25 -7.14 -3.69 0.78
CA GLU A 25 -7.23 -4.96 1.55
C GLU A 25 -5.96 -5.36 2.32
N THR A 26 -4.93 -4.52 2.29
CA THR A 26 -3.66 -4.70 3.00
C THR A 26 -3.55 -3.68 4.13
N ILE A 27 -3.33 -2.41 3.80
CA ILE A 27 -3.29 -1.32 4.78
C ILE A 27 -4.62 -0.59 4.91
N ALA A 28 -5.43 -0.56 3.86
CA ALA A 28 -6.76 0.02 3.88
C ALA A 28 -7.81 -1.07 3.71
N LEU A 29 -8.57 -1.31 4.77
CA LEU A 29 -9.61 -2.34 4.82
C LEU A 29 -10.94 -1.75 4.36
N THR A 30 -11.69 -2.54 3.61
CA THR A 30 -13.08 -2.21 3.32
C THR A 30 -13.84 -2.13 4.64
N ALA A 31 -14.51 -1.01 4.89
CA ALA A 31 -15.37 -0.87 6.07
C ALA A 31 -16.44 -1.98 6.03
N PRO A 32 -16.68 -2.69 7.14
CA PRO A 32 -17.75 -3.67 7.20
C PRO A 32 -19.10 -2.97 6.94
N ALA A 33 -20.04 -3.69 6.33
CA ALA A 33 -21.28 -3.13 5.79
C ALA A 33 -22.16 -2.43 6.84
N ASP A 34 -21.92 -2.66 8.13
CA ASP A 34 -22.58 -2.07 9.29
C ASP A 34 -22.06 -0.66 9.65
N VAL A 35 -20.92 -0.25 9.11
CA VAL A 35 -20.36 1.11 9.26
C VAL A 35 -20.67 1.99 8.03
N ALA A 36 -21.25 1.40 6.97
CA ALA A 36 -21.85 2.18 5.89
C ALA A 36 -23.10 2.89 6.42
N ALA A 37 -23.14 4.21 6.27
CA ALA A 37 -24.10 5.11 6.89
C ALA A 37 -25.56 4.56 6.89
N PRO A 38 -26.31 4.73 8.00
CA PRO A 38 -27.73 4.37 8.03
C PRO A 38 -28.48 5.29 7.05
N GLY A 39 -28.82 4.77 5.87
CA GLY A 39 -29.57 5.53 4.86
C GLY A 39 -29.38 5.13 3.39
N ALA A 40 -28.46 4.23 3.04
CA ALA A 40 -28.32 3.78 1.65
C ALA A 40 -29.35 2.70 1.30
N ALA A 41 -30.52 3.11 0.83
CA ALA A 41 -31.49 2.21 0.21
C ALA A 41 -30.95 1.67 -1.12
N MET A 42 -31.05 0.36 -1.32
CA MET A 42 -30.86 -0.27 -2.64
C MET A 42 -32.03 0.10 -3.57
N PRO A 43 -31.78 0.30 -4.87
CA PRO A 43 -32.09 -0.79 -5.79
C PRO A 43 -31.15 -0.90 -7.01
N GLY A 44 -31.07 -2.14 -7.54
CA GLY A 44 -30.94 -2.39 -8.98
C GLY A 44 -29.58 -2.17 -9.65
N ALA A 45 -29.01 -3.25 -10.17
CA ALA A 45 -27.91 -3.37 -11.13
C ALA A 45 -27.30 -2.09 -11.74
N ALA A 46 -25.97 -2.01 -11.59
CA ALA A 46 -25.02 -1.27 -12.44
C ALA A 46 -25.07 0.27 -12.41
N SER A 47 -24.37 0.84 -11.42
CA SER A 47 -23.39 1.92 -11.62
C SER A 47 -22.45 1.93 -10.41
N PRO A 48 -21.11 1.85 -10.57
CA PRO A 48 -20.23 1.98 -9.43
C PRO A 48 -20.35 3.42 -8.93
N GLU A 49 -20.66 3.60 -7.64
CA GLU A 49 -20.42 4.86 -6.95
C GLU A 49 -19.02 5.39 -7.31
N PRO A 50 -18.84 6.71 -7.45
CA PRO A 50 -17.56 7.27 -7.82
C PRO A 50 -16.48 6.79 -6.85
N ALA A 51 -15.43 6.16 -7.40
CA ALA A 51 -14.28 5.62 -6.68
C ALA A 51 -13.71 6.48 -5.53
N PRO A 52 -13.70 7.83 -5.56
CA PRO A 52 -13.27 8.63 -4.40
C PRO A 52 -14.15 8.46 -3.15
N ALA A 53 -15.45 8.17 -3.29
CA ALA A 53 -16.40 8.14 -2.17
C ALA A 53 -16.18 6.93 -1.24
N ARG A 54 -15.84 5.76 -1.80
CA ARG A 54 -15.65 4.53 -0.99
C ARG A 54 -14.35 4.54 -0.19
N TYR A 55 -13.33 5.27 -0.63
CA TYR A 55 -12.03 5.25 0.05
C TYR A 55 -11.92 6.24 1.21
N ALA A 56 -12.68 7.33 1.18
CA ALA A 56 -12.73 8.26 2.31
C ALA A 56 -13.09 7.55 3.63
N HIS A 57 -13.83 6.44 3.53
CA HIS A 57 -14.32 5.63 4.65
C HIS A 57 -13.57 4.30 4.85
N ALA A 58 -12.51 4.01 4.09
CA ALA A 58 -11.74 2.79 4.30
C ALA A 58 -11.06 2.83 5.68
N LEU A 59 -11.17 1.74 6.43
CA LEU A 59 -10.62 1.66 7.79
C LEU A 59 -9.13 1.32 7.72
N PRO A 60 -8.28 1.99 8.53
CA PRO A 60 -6.86 1.68 8.57
C PRO A 60 -6.60 0.34 9.27
N ASN A 61 -5.75 -0.50 8.68
CA ASN A 61 -5.21 -1.68 9.35
C ASN A 61 -4.10 -1.24 10.32
N LEU A 62 -4.48 -0.87 11.54
CA LEU A 62 -3.57 -0.30 12.54
C LEU A 62 -2.38 -1.21 12.88
N ALA A 63 -2.59 -2.53 12.91
CA ALA A 63 -1.53 -3.49 13.18
C ALA A 63 -0.46 -3.47 12.07
N LEU A 64 -0.89 -3.40 10.81
CA LEU A 64 0.02 -3.35 9.68
C LEU A 64 0.74 -2.00 9.61
N ILE A 65 0.04 -0.90 9.86
CA ILE A 65 0.64 0.45 9.91
C ILE A 65 1.71 0.52 11.03
N ALA A 66 1.43 -0.03 12.22
CA ALA A 66 2.42 -0.13 13.28
C ALA A 66 3.66 -0.91 12.82
N ARG A 67 3.45 -2.03 12.12
CA ARG A 67 4.56 -2.84 11.59
C ARG A 67 5.36 -2.10 10.51
N LEU A 68 4.72 -1.29 9.66
CA LEU A 68 5.41 -0.42 8.71
C LEU A 68 6.32 0.59 9.39
N ARG A 69 5.87 1.22 10.48
CA ARG A 69 6.70 2.16 11.27
C ARG A 69 7.95 1.47 11.81
N GLU A 70 7.82 0.24 12.29
CA GLU A 70 8.96 -0.56 12.76
C GLU A 70 9.92 -0.90 11.61
N TYR A 71 9.43 -1.25 10.42
CA TYR A 71 10.28 -1.49 9.26
C TYR A 71 11.02 -0.23 8.81
N ARG A 72 10.35 0.93 8.84
CA ARG A 72 10.98 2.22 8.56
C ARG A 72 12.11 2.52 9.56
N ALA A 73 11.88 2.27 10.85
CA ALA A 73 12.92 2.40 11.88
C ALA A 73 14.10 1.43 11.67
N ASN A 74 13.86 0.26 11.05
CA ASN A 74 14.91 -0.70 10.65
C ASN A 74 15.63 -0.33 9.33
N GLY A 75 15.37 0.87 8.80
CA GLY A 75 16.01 1.42 7.61
C GLY A 75 15.44 0.92 6.29
N PHE A 76 14.16 0.51 6.27
CA PHE A 76 13.44 0.25 5.02
C PHE A 76 12.79 1.54 4.50
N ASP A 77 12.96 1.80 3.21
CA ASP A 77 12.13 2.76 2.50
C ASP A 77 10.77 2.08 2.19
N ILE A 78 9.67 2.74 2.55
CA ILE A 78 8.32 2.20 2.40
C ILE A 78 7.72 2.69 1.10
N VAL A 79 7.40 1.74 0.21
CA VAL A 79 6.91 2.00 -1.14
C VAL A 79 5.48 1.48 -1.26
N ILE A 80 4.51 2.36 -1.42
CA ILE A 80 3.13 1.96 -1.65
C ILE A 80 2.95 1.65 -3.13
N SER A 81 2.37 0.50 -3.46
CA SER A 81 2.08 0.10 -4.84
C SER A 81 0.65 -0.39 -4.97
N THR A 82 -0.19 0.32 -5.72
CA THR A 82 -1.64 0.01 -5.82
C THR A 82 -2.13 -0.15 -7.26
N SER A 83 -3.09 -1.06 -7.45
CA SER A 83 -3.82 -1.28 -8.70
C SER A 83 -5.15 -0.52 -8.76
N ARG A 84 -5.41 0.35 -7.77
CA ARG A 84 -6.69 1.06 -7.66
C ARG A 84 -7.03 1.86 -8.91
N ASN A 85 -8.29 1.76 -9.31
CA ASN A 85 -8.84 2.39 -10.50
C ASN A 85 -8.17 2.02 -11.83
N MET A 86 -7.30 0.99 -11.86
CA MET A 86 -6.79 0.43 -13.11
C MET A 86 -7.92 -0.10 -13.99
N ARG A 87 -8.90 -0.81 -13.41
CA ARG A 87 -10.10 -1.25 -14.13
C ARG A 87 -10.97 -0.08 -14.60
N THR A 88 -11.17 0.90 -13.72
CA THR A 88 -12.09 2.04 -13.98
C THR A 88 -11.57 2.97 -15.07
N PHE A 89 -10.26 3.19 -15.13
CA PHE A 89 -9.63 4.06 -16.12
C PHE A 89 -8.96 3.30 -17.26
N ASP A 90 -9.24 2.00 -17.41
CA ASP A 90 -8.70 1.15 -18.49
C ASP A 90 -7.16 1.25 -18.59
N GLY A 91 -6.49 1.18 -17.44
CA GLY A 91 -5.04 1.31 -17.34
C GLY A 91 -4.46 2.71 -17.56
N ASN A 92 -5.29 3.74 -17.76
CA ASN A 92 -4.81 5.11 -18.00
C ASN A 92 -4.24 5.76 -16.73
N ILE A 93 -2.91 5.67 -16.59
CA ILE A 93 -2.15 6.22 -15.46
C ILE A 93 -2.36 7.74 -15.29
N GLY A 94 -2.50 8.49 -16.38
CA GLY A 94 -2.73 9.94 -16.32
C GLY A 94 -4.03 10.29 -15.60
N LYS A 95 -5.12 9.58 -15.91
CA LYS A 95 -6.41 9.74 -15.21
C LYS A 95 -6.33 9.26 -13.75
N ILE A 96 -5.61 8.18 -13.49
CA ILE A 96 -5.38 7.67 -12.12
C ILE A 96 -4.65 8.72 -11.28
N ASN A 97 -3.60 9.34 -11.82
CA ASN A 97 -2.86 10.41 -11.15
C ASN A 97 -3.74 11.63 -10.87
N ALA A 98 -4.59 12.05 -11.82
CA ALA A 98 -5.43 13.22 -11.65
C ALA A 98 -6.57 13.01 -10.63
N HIS A 99 -7.16 11.81 -10.59
CA HIS A 99 -8.39 11.57 -9.82
C HIS A 99 -8.22 10.70 -8.57
N THR A 100 -7.21 9.82 -8.55
CA THR A 100 -7.07 8.79 -7.50
C THR A 100 -5.93 9.12 -6.55
N LEU A 101 -4.78 9.57 -7.08
CA LEU A 101 -3.60 9.86 -6.26
C LEU A 101 -3.87 10.90 -5.15
N PRO A 102 -4.61 12.01 -5.38
CA PRO A 102 -4.92 12.96 -4.31
C PRO A 102 -5.70 12.34 -3.15
N ALA A 103 -6.68 11.48 -3.46
CA ALA A 103 -7.47 10.78 -2.45
C ALA A 103 -6.64 9.73 -1.68
N ILE A 104 -5.67 9.10 -2.33
CA ILE A 104 -4.72 8.19 -1.68
C ILE A 104 -3.84 8.97 -0.70
N LEU A 105 -3.24 10.07 -1.16
CA LEU A 105 -2.38 10.92 -0.32
C LEU A 105 -3.11 11.45 0.90
N ASP A 106 -4.32 11.97 0.71
CA ASP A 106 -5.16 12.48 1.80
C ASP A 106 -5.47 11.39 2.85
N TRP A 107 -5.81 10.18 2.44
CA TRP A 107 -6.05 9.08 3.38
C TRP A 107 -4.78 8.65 4.13
N LEU A 108 -3.64 8.57 3.44
CA LEU A 108 -2.37 8.21 4.06
C LEU A 108 -1.95 9.24 5.10
N ASP A 109 -2.16 10.53 4.82
CA ASP A 109 -1.90 11.64 5.74
C ASP A 109 -2.84 11.58 6.94
N ARG A 110 -4.15 11.43 6.72
CA ARG A 110 -5.16 11.30 7.79
C ARG A 110 -4.89 10.16 8.78
N HIS A 111 -4.27 9.08 8.32
CA HIS A 111 -3.98 7.90 9.13
C HIS A 111 -2.51 7.77 9.55
N ASP A 112 -1.69 8.79 9.29
CA ASP A 112 -0.26 8.83 9.60
C ASP A 112 0.49 7.56 9.13
N VAL A 113 0.20 7.14 7.89
CA VAL A 113 0.85 5.97 7.30
C VAL A 113 2.22 6.38 6.78
N PRO A 114 3.32 5.75 7.22
CA PRO A 114 4.64 6.07 6.70
C PRO A 114 4.79 5.59 5.26
N PHE A 115 5.21 6.48 4.36
CA PHE A 115 5.64 6.13 3.01
C PHE A 115 6.74 7.09 2.54
N ASP A 116 7.56 6.61 1.60
CA ASP A 116 8.60 7.38 0.94
C ASP A 116 8.29 7.53 -0.56
N GLU A 117 7.61 6.54 -1.15
CA GLU A 117 7.20 6.53 -2.57
C GLU A 117 5.81 5.94 -2.75
N ILE A 118 5.10 6.38 -3.80
CA ILE A 118 3.81 5.83 -4.21
C ILE A 118 3.87 5.52 -5.71
N TYR A 119 3.64 4.26 -6.05
CA TYR A 119 3.45 3.77 -7.41
C TYR A 119 1.98 3.41 -7.61
N VAL A 120 1.32 4.19 -8.47
CA VAL A 120 0.04 3.79 -9.04
C VAL A 120 0.28 2.97 -10.30
N GLY A 121 -0.71 2.19 -10.72
CA GLY A 121 -0.65 1.48 -11.99
C GLY A 121 -0.18 0.03 -11.88
N LYS A 122 -0.15 -0.55 -10.67
CA LYS A 122 0.09 -1.98 -10.49
C LYS A 122 -0.91 -2.77 -11.35
N PRO A 123 -0.49 -3.77 -12.14
CA PRO A 123 -1.40 -4.56 -12.95
C PRO A 123 -2.53 -5.17 -12.11
N TRP A 124 -3.78 -4.97 -12.52
CA TRP A 124 -4.92 -5.57 -11.84
C TRP A 124 -5.08 -7.03 -12.28
N CYS A 125 -4.97 -7.96 -11.35
CA CYS A 125 -5.02 -9.40 -11.61
C CYS A 125 -6.44 -9.96 -11.86
N GLY A 126 -7.47 -9.11 -11.87
CA GLY A 126 -8.86 -9.55 -12.01
C GLY A 126 -9.48 -9.99 -10.68
N LEU A 127 -10.65 -10.63 -10.75
CA LEU A 127 -11.37 -11.11 -9.57
C LEU A 127 -10.84 -12.46 -9.05
N GLU A 128 -10.33 -13.30 -9.96
CA GLU A 128 -9.89 -14.67 -9.65
C GLU A 128 -8.36 -14.83 -9.79
N GLY A 129 -7.64 -13.78 -10.19
CA GLY A 129 -6.19 -13.81 -10.29
C GLY A 129 -5.48 -13.43 -9.00
N PHE A 130 -4.19 -13.71 -8.95
CA PHE A 130 -3.34 -13.51 -7.78
C PHE A 130 -1.90 -13.21 -8.22
N TYR A 131 -1.08 -12.73 -7.29
CA TYR A 131 0.35 -12.46 -7.52
C TYR A 131 1.18 -13.65 -7.04
N VAL A 132 2.19 -14.03 -7.82
CA VAL A 132 3.16 -15.09 -7.49
C VAL A 132 4.56 -14.49 -7.64
N ASP A 133 5.35 -14.52 -6.57
CA ASP A 133 6.69 -13.92 -6.54
C ASP A 133 7.52 -14.54 -5.38
N ASP A 134 8.82 -14.78 -5.59
CA ASP A 134 9.73 -15.40 -4.61
C ASP A 134 10.00 -14.52 -3.38
N LYS A 135 9.58 -13.25 -3.40
CA LYS A 135 9.71 -12.28 -2.32
C LYS A 135 8.38 -11.76 -1.79
N SER A 136 7.26 -12.37 -2.20
CA SER A 136 5.94 -11.99 -1.69
C SER A 136 5.66 -12.57 -0.31
N ILE A 137 5.14 -11.73 0.58
CA ILE A 137 4.68 -12.10 1.91
C ILE A 137 3.24 -11.61 2.05
N ARG A 138 2.31 -12.48 2.48
CA ARG A 138 0.90 -12.10 2.69
C ARG A 138 0.76 -11.19 3.91
N PRO A 139 -0.25 -10.32 3.99
CA PRO A 139 -0.43 -9.42 5.14
C PRO A 139 -0.49 -10.16 6.49
N SER A 140 -1.13 -11.32 6.54
CA SER A 140 -1.22 -12.14 7.74
C SER A 140 0.14 -12.73 8.17
N GLU A 141 1.00 -13.07 7.23
CA GLU A 141 2.36 -13.55 7.47
C GLU A 141 3.28 -12.42 7.91
N PHE A 142 3.12 -11.24 7.31
CA PHE A 142 3.87 -10.04 7.66
C PHE A 142 3.63 -9.63 9.12
N LEU A 143 2.41 -9.80 9.61
CA LEU A 143 2.06 -9.58 11.01
C LEU A 143 2.53 -10.71 11.94
N ARG A 144 2.56 -11.95 11.45
CA ARG A 144 2.91 -13.14 12.25
C ARG A 144 4.40 -13.29 12.47
N TYR A 145 5.21 -13.04 11.44
CA TYR A 145 6.62 -13.36 11.43
C TYR A 145 7.51 -12.17 11.78
N SER A 146 8.64 -12.45 12.43
CA SER A 146 9.71 -11.47 12.63
C SER A 146 10.50 -11.28 11.33
N LEU A 147 11.24 -10.17 11.21
CA LEU A 147 12.08 -9.93 10.04
C LEU A 147 13.09 -11.07 9.75
N PRO A 148 13.80 -11.65 10.74
CA PRO A 148 14.64 -12.83 10.50
C PRO A 148 13.85 -14.05 10.02
N ALA A 149 12.65 -14.29 10.56
CA ALA A 149 11.80 -15.41 10.14
C ALA A 149 11.29 -15.23 8.69
N ILE A 150 10.95 -14.00 8.30
CA ILE A 150 10.61 -13.66 6.90
C ILE A 150 11.82 -13.92 6.00
N HIS A 151 13.02 -13.47 6.36
CA HIS A 151 14.22 -13.75 5.57
C HIS A 151 14.49 -15.27 5.44
N ALA A 152 14.25 -16.04 6.50
CA ALA A 152 14.40 -17.50 6.45
C ALA A 152 13.37 -18.15 5.52
N LEU A 153 12.10 -17.72 5.57
CA LEU A 153 11.04 -18.19 4.67
C LEU A 153 11.40 -17.93 3.21
N LEU A 154 11.81 -16.71 2.88
CA LEU A 154 12.19 -16.33 1.51
C LEU A 154 13.48 -17.02 1.04
N ALA A 155 14.41 -17.33 1.96
CA ALA A 155 15.62 -18.07 1.63
C ALA A 155 15.34 -19.56 1.35
N ALA A 156 14.36 -20.16 2.03
CA ALA A 156 13.97 -21.54 1.81
C ALA A 156 13.41 -21.77 0.40
N GLU A 157 12.59 -20.83 -0.11
CA GLU A 157 12.06 -20.88 -1.49
C GLU A 157 13.20 -20.94 -2.53
N LYS A 158 14.27 -20.18 -2.32
CA LYS A 158 15.45 -20.19 -3.20
C LYS A 158 16.28 -21.45 -3.12
N ALA A 159 16.26 -22.12 -1.97
CA ALA A 159 16.98 -23.37 -1.77
C ALA A 159 16.26 -24.57 -2.41
N GLY A 160 15.07 -24.37 -2.99
CA GLY A 160 14.29 -25.43 -3.63
C GLY A 160 13.70 -26.43 -2.63
N ALA A 161 13.37 -25.95 -1.43
CA ALA A 161 12.66 -26.73 -0.41
C ALA A 161 11.18 -26.92 -0.78
#